data_AF-A0A354NW56-F1
#
_entry.id   AF-A0A354NW56-F1
#
_cell.length_a   1.000
_cell.length_b   1.000
_cell.length_c   1.000
_cell.angle_alpha   90.00
_cell.angle_beta   90.00
_cell.angle_gamma   90.00
#
_symmetry.space_group_name_H-M   'P 1'
#
loop_
_entity.id
_entity.type
_entity.pdbx_description
1 polymer ?
#
loop_
_entity_poly.entity_id
_entity_poly.type
_entity_poly.pdbx_seq_one_letter_code
_entity_poly.pdbx_strand_id
1 'polypeptide(L)' 'RNLPVEYAQKLAGPISERITLTEDSIEGPKAFSEKRRPQWKMR' A
#
# COMPACT_ATOMS: atom_id res chain seq x y z
N ARG A 1 6.65 -4.44 20.42
CA ARG A 1 5.85 -5.66 20.67
C ARG A 1 5.64 -6.33 19.32
N ASN A 2 6.22 -7.51 19.08
CA ASN A 2 6.07 -8.20 17.79
C ASN A 2 4.73 -8.94 17.75
N LEU A 3 3.97 -8.72 16.68
CA LEU A 3 2.80 -9.50 16.36
C LEU A 3 3.22 -10.90 15.91
N PRO A 4 2.55 -11.98 16.36
CA PRO A 4 2.75 -13.31 15.79
C PRO A 4 2.55 -13.30 14.27
N VAL A 5 3.36 -14.07 13.55
CA VAL A 5 3.40 -14.07 12.08
C VAL A 5 2.02 -14.42 11.51
N GLU A 6 1.35 -15.41 12.09
CA GLU A 6 0.03 -15.87 11.66
C GLU A 6 -1.00 -14.75 11.77
N TYR A 7 -0.90 -13.94 12.83
CA TYR A 7 -1.80 -12.82 13.03
C TYR A 7 -1.48 -11.66 12.07
N ALA A 8 -0.20 -11.38 11.82
CA ALA A 8 0.20 -10.38 10.83
C ALA A 8 -0.28 -10.75 9.42
N GLN A 9 -0.20 -12.02 9.04
CA GLN A 9 -0.71 -12.53 7.76
C GLN A 9 -2.24 -12.38 7.65
N LYS A 10 -2.98 -12.69 8.71
CA LYS A 10 -4.44 -12.49 8.75
C LYS A 10 -4.84 -11.02 8.57
N LEU A 11 -4.06 -10.09 9.10
CA LEU A 11 -4.29 -8.66 8.91
C LEU A 11 -3.90 -8.17 7.51
N ALA A 12 -2.91 -8.78 6.89
CA ALA A 12 -2.37 -8.33 5.60
C ALA A 12 -3.42 -8.32 4.48
N GLY A 13 -4.28 -9.34 4.40
CA GLY A 13 -5.35 -9.43 3.39
C GLY A 13 -6.27 -8.21 3.36
N PRO A 14 -7.06 -7.94 4.42
CA PRO A 14 -7.99 -6.82 4.45
C PRO A 14 -7.32 -5.44 4.43
N ILE A 15 -6.03 -5.34 4.81
CA ILE A 15 -5.25 -4.11 4.65
C ILE A 15 -4.88 -3.91 3.19
N SER A 16 -4.38 -4.96 2.53
CA SER A 16 -4.01 -4.92 1.12
C SER A 16 -5.20 -4.58 0.24
N GLU A 17 -6.36 -5.19 0.46
CA GLU A 17 -7.60 -4.88 -0.28
C GLU A 17 -7.95 -3.39 -0.22
N ARG A 18 -7.84 -2.77 0.98
CA ARG A 18 -8.10 -1.34 1.13
C ARG A 18 -7.06 -0.49 0.40
N ILE A 19 -5.79 -0.83 0.53
CA ILE A 19 -4.69 -0.10 -0.13
C ILE A 19 -4.88 -0.14 -1.65
N THR A 20 -5.19 -1.30 -2.23
CA THR A 20 -5.32 -1.45 -3.69
C THR A 20 -6.45 -0.64 -4.33
N LEU A 21 -7.38 -0.11 -3.53
CA LEU A 21 -8.47 0.74 -4.01
C LEU A 21 -8.13 2.23 -3.96
N THR A 22 -6.99 2.61 -3.37
CA THR A 22 -6.56 4.01 -3.26
C THR A 22 -5.91 4.49 -4.55
N GLU A 23 -6.00 5.79 -4.83
CA GLU A 23 -5.27 6.42 -5.94
C GLU A 23 -3.75 6.26 -5.76
N ASP A 24 -3.28 6.29 -4.51
CA ASP A 24 -1.87 6.18 -4.15
C ASP A 24 -1.27 4.82 -4.52
N SER A 25 -2.09 3.76 -4.54
CA SER A 25 -1.64 2.43 -4.99
C SER A 25 -1.23 2.39 -6.46
N ILE A 26 -1.78 3.29 -7.27
CA ILE A 26 -1.43 3.43 -8.70
C ILE A 26 -0.30 4.47 -8.86
N GLU A 27 -0.37 5.58 -8.13
CA GLU A 27 0.60 6.68 -8.25
C GLU A 27 2.01 6.26 -7.86
N GLY A 28 2.19 5.41 -6.83
CA GLY A 28 3.51 4.94 -6.41
C GLY A 28 4.27 4.20 -7.52
N PRO A 29 3.72 3.11 -8.07
CA PRO A 29 4.32 2.39 -9.19
C PRO A 29 4.54 3.27 -10.43
N LYS A 30 3.59 4.17 -10.73
CA LYS A 30 3.71 5.10 -11.86
C LYS A 30 4.89 6.06 -11.68
N ALA A 31 4.97 6.75 -10.54
CA ALA A 31 6.05 7.69 -10.24
C ALA A 31 7.42 7.00 -10.23
N PHE A 32 7.50 5.76 -9.74
CA PHE A 32 8.72 4.94 -9.79
C PHE A 32 9.16 4.65 -11.22
N SER A 33 8.21 4.32 -12.09
CA SER A 33 8.46 4.01 -13.51
C SER A 33 8.90 5.27 -14.26
N GLU A 34 8.27 6.41 -13.98
CA GLU A 34 8.54 7.72 -14.59
C GLU A 34 9.75 8.45 -13.98
N LYS A 35 10.43 7.87 -12.97
CA LYS A 35 11.58 8.47 -12.26
C LYS A 35 11.32 9.87 -11.69
N ARG A 36 10.08 10.09 -11.23
CA ARG A 36 9.67 11.34 -10.58
C ARG A 36 9.23 11.09 -9.15
N ARG A 37 9.04 12.18 -8.39
CA ARG A 37 8.44 12.10 -7.06
C ARG A 37 6.94 11.79 -7.18
N PRO A 38 6.40 10.91 -6.33
CA PRO A 38 4.96 10.65 -6.28
C PRO A 38 4.19 11.83 -5.67
N GLN A 39 2.95 12.01 -6.11
CA GLN A 39 2.00 12.99 -5.57
C GLN A 39 0.91 12.30 -4.76
N TRP A 40 1.18 12.09 -3.47
CA TRP A 40 0.25 11.41 -2.58
C TRP A 40 -1.02 12.21 -2.32
N LYS A 41 -2.17 11.52 -2.35
CA LYS A 41 -3.48 12.09 -2.08
C LYS A 41 -4.03 11.68 -0.72
N MET A 42 -3.49 10.63 -0.10
CA MET A 42 -3.86 10.16 1.24
C MET A 42 -5.36 9.86 1.35
N ARG A 43 -5.97 9.35 0.28
CA ARG A 43 -7.39 9.00 0.18
C ARG A 43 -7.63 7.79 -0.71
#